data_AF-A0A7C6JTB3-F1
#
_entry.id   AF-A0A7C6JTB3-F1
#
_cell.length_a   1.000
_cell.length_b   1.000
_cell.length_c   1.000
_cell.angle_alpha   90.00
_cell.angle_beta   90.00
_cell.angle_gamma   90.00
#
_symmetry.space_group_name_H-M   'P 1'
#
loop_
_entity.id
_entity.type
_entity.pdbx_description
1 polymer ?
#
loop_
_entity_poly.entity_id
_entity_poly.type
_entity_poly.pdbx_seq_one_letter_code
_entity_poly.pdbx_strand_id
1 'polypeptide(L)'
;MNKLRYVNWVENENRCEPSEVNVCKGATVTEGEQLEISGFSIEPRVYLEFLSSNGLFGEIRSLLAGANTDSANDLWGRSAAIRQLIMRSKVPEHIAQEIIDTYQGLVSRTNGANSSVRMHSNVVITSPGPEADRLSEEHDPYLNISGSEQLVQYVKRCWALLWTPRAIYCREQLGCHHLDVLPTVTVETIIA
;
A
#
# COMPACT_ATOMS: atom_id res chain seq x y z
N MET A 1 -5.93 -16.90 21.13
CA MET A 1 -5.31 -16.08 20.07
C MET A 1 -6.10 -14.78 19.99
N ASN A 2 -5.45 -13.63 20.23
CA ASN A 2 -6.12 -12.34 20.04
C ASN A 2 -6.48 -12.18 18.56
N LYS A 3 -7.74 -11.85 18.28
CA LYS A 3 -8.20 -11.59 16.91
C LYS A 3 -7.55 -10.29 16.44
N LEU A 4 -6.73 -10.36 15.40
CA LEU A 4 -6.16 -9.19 14.73
C LEU A 4 -7.31 -8.34 14.18
N ARG A 5 -7.21 -7.02 14.35
CA ARG A 5 -8.25 -6.05 13.97
C ARG A 5 -7.90 -5.29 12.71
N TYR A 6 -6.66 -5.29 12.27
CA TYR A 6 -6.19 -4.42 11.19
C TYR A 6 -5.42 -5.15 10.10
N VAL A 7 -5.02 -6.39 10.37
CA VAL A 7 -4.21 -7.19 9.45
C VAL A 7 -4.81 -8.58 9.26
N ASN A 8 -4.60 -9.14 8.07
CA ASN A 8 -4.96 -10.51 7.72
C ASN A 8 -3.71 -11.26 7.27
N TRP A 9 -3.41 -12.39 7.91
CA TRP A 9 -2.31 -13.26 7.49
C TRP A 9 -2.62 -13.87 6.12
N VAL A 10 -1.60 -13.87 5.27
CA VAL A 10 -1.60 -14.55 3.98
C VAL A 10 -0.65 -15.74 4.15
N GLU A 11 -1.21 -16.93 4.32
CA GLU A 11 -0.47 -18.19 4.45
C GLU A 11 -0.66 -19.01 3.17
N ASN A 12 0.44 -19.42 2.53
CA ASN A 12 0.46 -20.43 1.45
C ASN A 12 -0.43 -20.15 0.22
N GLU A 13 -0.25 -19.01 -0.45
CA GLU A 13 -0.59 -18.93 -1.88
C GLU A 13 0.60 -19.42 -2.71
N ASN A 14 0.72 -20.75 -2.80
CA ASN A 14 1.62 -21.42 -3.73
C ASN A 14 1.20 -21.10 -5.18
N ARG A 15 1.70 -19.98 -5.72
CA ARG A 15 1.97 -19.72 -7.16
C ARG A 15 2.27 -18.23 -7.35
N CYS A 16 3.54 -17.83 -7.30
CA CYS A 16 3.96 -16.74 -8.17
C CYS A 16 4.06 -17.31 -9.59
N GLU A 17 3.34 -16.72 -10.54
CA GLU A 17 3.59 -16.97 -11.95
C GLU A 17 5.00 -16.42 -12.30
N PRO A 18 5.81 -17.12 -13.11
CA PRO A 18 7.20 -16.74 -13.40
C PRO A 18 7.39 -15.31 -13.92
N SER A 19 6.33 -14.70 -14.47
CA SER A 19 6.31 -13.32 -14.96
C SER A 19 6.45 -12.26 -13.85
N GLU A 20 5.99 -12.52 -12.63
CA GLU A 20 6.07 -11.58 -11.50
C GLU A 20 7.44 -11.58 -10.82
N VAL A 21 8.19 -12.67 -11.04
CA VAL A 21 9.47 -12.92 -10.38
C VAL A 21 10.65 -12.36 -11.22
N ASN A 22 10.49 -12.32 -12.54
CA ASN A 22 11.55 -11.91 -13.49
C ASN A 22 11.80 -10.39 -13.58
N VAL A 23 10.96 -9.54 -12.99
CA VAL A 23 11.07 -8.08 -13.23
C VAL A 23 12.09 -7.38 -12.32
N CYS A 24 12.42 -7.90 -11.13
CA CYS A 24 13.04 -7.02 -10.11
C CYS A 24 14.40 -7.41 -9.53
N LYS A 25 15.00 -8.54 -9.91
CA LYS A 25 16.41 -8.85 -9.59
C LYS A 25 16.93 -9.69 -10.75
N GLY A 26 18.18 -9.52 -11.18
CA GLY A 26 18.84 -10.45 -12.09
C GLY A 26 19.08 -11.85 -11.47
N ALA A 27 18.14 -12.35 -10.68
CA ALA A 27 18.05 -13.71 -10.20
C ALA A 27 17.12 -14.46 -11.15
N THR A 28 17.68 -15.36 -11.94
CA THR A 28 16.93 -16.37 -12.67
C THR A 28 16.29 -17.29 -11.64
N VAL A 29 15.01 -17.08 -11.34
CA VAL A 29 14.22 -18.10 -10.65
C VAL A 29 14.00 -19.21 -11.64
N THR A 30 14.49 -20.39 -11.30
CA THR A 30 14.45 -21.55 -12.18
C THR A 30 13.00 -22.05 -12.20
N GLU A 31 12.49 -22.35 -13.39
CA GLU A 31 11.16 -22.92 -13.57
C GLU A 31 11.03 -24.20 -12.71
N GLY A 32 10.31 -24.11 -11.59
CA GLY A 32 10.15 -25.21 -10.61
C GLY A 32 10.62 -24.94 -9.18
N GLU A 33 11.26 -23.81 -8.86
CA GLU A 33 11.57 -23.44 -7.47
C GLU A 33 10.31 -22.92 -6.74
N GLN A 34 9.91 -23.61 -5.67
CA GLN A 34 8.87 -23.15 -4.75
C GLN A 34 9.46 -22.09 -3.82
N LEU A 35 9.16 -20.82 -4.08
CA LEU A 35 9.40 -19.75 -3.11
C LEU A 35 8.31 -19.80 -2.04
N GLU A 36 8.69 -20.11 -0.80
CA GLU A 36 7.80 -19.95 0.34
C GLU A 36 7.59 -18.45 0.61
N ILE A 37 6.47 -17.92 0.12
CA ILE A 37 6.03 -16.56 0.41
C ILE A 37 5.14 -16.63 1.65
N SER A 38 5.55 -15.93 2.70
CA SER A 38 4.74 -15.71 3.90
C SER A 38 4.49 -14.22 4.05
N GLY A 39 3.29 -13.81 4.43
CA GLY A 39 2.98 -12.39 4.53
C GLY A 39 1.70 -12.07 5.29
N PHE A 40 1.36 -10.78 5.31
CA PHE A 40 0.09 -10.29 5.78
C PHE A 40 -0.35 -9.07 4.97
N SER A 41 -1.66 -8.86 4.88
CA SER A 41 -2.26 -7.66 4.28
C SER A 41 -2.83 -6.76 5.37
N ILE A 42 -2.71 -5.46 5.15
CA ILE A 42 -3.33 -4.41 5.97
C ILE A 42 -4.69 -4.11 5.36
N GLU A 43 -5.72 -4.13 6.20
CA GLU A 43 -7.09 -3.94 5.73
C GLU A 43 -7.34 -2.51 5.21
N PRO A 44 -8.18 -2.36 4.16
CA PRO A 44 -8.49 -1.03 3.63
C PRO A 44 -9.16 -0.08 4.64
N ARG A 45 -9.89 -0.63 5.65
CA ARG A 45 -10.48 0.17 6.74
C ARG A 45 -9.45 0.93 7.58
N VAL A 46 -8.21 0.44 7.64
CA VAL A 46 -7.11 1.07 8.40
C VAL A 46 -6.80 2.45 7.82
N TYR A 47 -6.83 2.58 6.49
CA TYR A 47 -6.62 3.84 5.81
C TYR A 47 -7.74 4.85 6.14
N LEU A 48 -9.00 4.40 6.19
CA LEU A 48 -10.12 5.25 6.58
C LEU A 48 -9.98 5.75 8.03
N GLU A 49 -9.58 4.88 8.95
CA GLU A 49 -9.35 5.25 10.35
C GLU A 49 -8.16 6.23 10.47
N PHE A 50 -7.10 6.04 9.69
CA PHE A 50 -5.98 6.98 9.59
C PHE A 50 -6.43 8.36 9.10
N LEU A 51 -7.22 8.44 8.02
CA LEU A 51 -7.75 9.70 7.51
C LEU A 51 -8.67 10.38 8.54
N SER A 52 -9.55 9.61 9.20
CA SER A 52 -10.51 10.12 10.18
C SER A 52 -9.82 10.68 11.42
N SER A 53 -8.91 9.90 12.01
CA SER A 53 -8.18 10.27 13.24
C SER A 53 -7.31 11.52 13.07
N ASN A 54 -6.88 11.82 11.84
CA ASN A 54 -6.08 13.01 11.52
C ASN A 54 -6.92 14.14 10.89
N GLY A 55 -8.25 13.99 10.76
CA GLY A 55 -9.11 15.02 10.17
C GLY A 55 -8.87 15.28 8.67
N LEU A 56 -8.23 14.35 7.96
CA LEU A 56 -7.69 14.58 6.63
C LEU A 56 -8.75 14.63 5.53
N PHE A 57 -9.93 14.05 5.75
CA PHE A 57 -11.02 14.08 4.78
C PHE A 57 -11.38 15.51 4.33
N GLY A 58 -11.47 16.44 5.29
CA GLY A 58 -11.80 17.83 5.02
C GLY A 58 -10.65 18.57 4.32
N GLU A 59 -9.41 18.35 4.75
CA GLU A 59 -8.23 18.96 4.16
C GLU A 59 -8.03 18.50 2.70
N ILE A 60 -8.13 17.19 2.44
CA ILE A 60 -7.99 16.62 1.09
C ILE A 60 -9.10 17.16 0.18
N ARG A 61 -10.36 17.20 0.66
CA ARG A 61 -11.47 17.76 -0.12
C ARG A 61 -11.22 19.23 -0.47
N SER A 62 -10.70 20.01 0.47
CA SER A 62 -10.36 21.42 0.24
C SER A 62 -9.22 21.59 -0.75
N LEU A 63 -8.20 20.73 -0.68
CA LEU A 63 -7.06 20.73 -1.62
C LEU A 63 -7.46 20.32 -3.03
N LEU A 64 -8.56 19.59 -3.22
CA LEU A 64 -9.07 19.19 -4.54
C LEU A 64 -10.20 20.08 -5.05
N ALA A 65 -10.74 20.95 -4.21
CA ALA A 65 -11.81 21.87 -4.62
C ALA A 65 -11.35 22.76 -5.78
N GLY A 66 -12.09 22.70 -6.89
CA GLY A 66 -11.77 23.44 -8.11
C GLY A 66 -10.49 22.98 -8.80
N ALA A 67 -10.09 21.72 -8.65
CA ALA A 67 -8.98 21.15 -9.42
C ALA A 67 -9.25 21.27 -10.92
N ASN A 68 -8.24 21.74 -11.66
CA ASN A 68 -8.28 21.83 -13.11
C ASN A 68 -7.52 20.63 -13.69
N THR A 69 -8.26 19.64 -14.19
CA THR A 69 -7.71 18.41 -14.78
C THR A 69 -6.88 18.63 -16.04
N ASP A 70 -7.09 19.76 -16.73
CA ASP A 70 -6.37 20.09 -17.96
C ASP A 70 -5.05 20.82 -17.66
N SER A 71 -4.85 21.25 -16.42
CA SER A 71 -3.61 21.88 -15.95
C SER A 71 -2.74 20.86 -15.22
N ALA A 72 -1.72 20.36 -15.92
CA ALA A 72 -0.73 19.49 -15.30
C ALA A 72 -0.13 20.12 -14.03
N ASN A 73 0.23 21.41 -14.07
CA ASN A 73 0.80 22.11 -12.92
C ASN A 73 -0.13 22.15 -11.71
N ASP A 74 -1.44 22.33 -11.91
CA ASP A 74 -2.42 22.33 -10.82
C ASP A 74 -2.51 20.95 -10.17
N LEU A 75 -2.63 19.89 -10.98
CA LEU A 75 -2.65 18.51 -10.49
C LEU A 75 -1.37 18.11 -9.76
N TRP A 76 -0.20 18.53 -10.26
CA TRP A 76 1.08 18.31 -9.60
C TRP A 76 1.14 18.99 -8.23
N GLY A 77 0.73 20.26 -8.14
CA GLY A 77 0.72 21.02 -6.89
C GLY A 77 -0.21 20.41 -5.84
N ARG A 78 -1.43 20.07 -6.24
CA ARG A 78 -2.43 19.46 -5.35
C ARG A 78 -2.02 18.06 -4.91
N SER A 79 -1.54 17.24 -5.84
CA SER A 79 -0.98 15.91 -5.56
C SER A 79 0.15 16.01 -4.52
N ALA A 80 1.12 16.91 -4.74
CA ALA A 80 2.24 17.09 -3.82
C ALA A 80 1.77 17.51 -2.42
N ALA A 81 0.82 18.45 -2.33
CA ALA A 81 0.25 18.89 -1.07
C ALA A 81 -0.45 17.75 -0.30
N ILE A 82 -1.28 16.95 -0.97
CA ILE A 82 -1.98 15.81 -0.35
C ILE A 82 -1.00 14.72 0.10
N ARG A 83 0.00 14.42 -0.73
CA ARG A 83 1.02 13.42 -0.40
C ARG A 83 1.85 13.86 0.81
N GLN A 84 2.24 15.13 0.88
CA GLN A 84 2.91 15.69 2.05
C GLN A 84 2.02 15.66 3.30
N LEU A 85 0.73 15.97 3.14
CA LEU A 85 -0.27 15.89 4.21
C LEU A 85 -0.35 14.47 4.81
N ILE A 86 -0.42 13.44 3.97
CA ILE A 86 -0.40 12.03 4.42
C ILE A 86 0.93 11.72 5.11
N MET A 87 2.05 12.12 4.52
CA MET A 87 3.38 11.82 5.06
C MET A 87 3.67 12.53 6.39
N ARG A 88 3.06 13.68 6.70
CA ARG A 88 3.22 14.36 8.01
C ARG A 88 2.27 13.85 9.10
N SER A 89 1.17 13.21 8.72
CA SER A 89 0.10 12.81 9.66
C SER A 89 0.50 11.60 10.50
N LYS A 90 0.02 11.51 11.75
CA LYS A 90 0.41 10.43 12.66
C LYS A 90 -0.47 9.19 12.45
N VAL A 91 0.13 8.02 12.29
CA VAL A 91 -0.64 6.76 12.36
C VAL A 91 -1.05 6.53 13.81
N PRO A 92 -2.33 6.27 14.11
CA PRO A 92 -2.77 5.94 15.46
C PRO A 92 -1.92 4.83 16.08
N GLU A 93 -1.57 5.00 17.36
CA GLU A 93 -0.58 4.15 18.03
C GLU A 93 -0.97 2.67 18.00
N HIS A 94 -2.25 2.37 18.20
CA HIS A 94 -2.77 1.01 18.19
C HIS A 94 -2.70 0.34 16.81
N ILE A 95 -2.88 1.11 15.73
CA ILE A 95 -2.70 0.63 14.35
C ILE A 95 -1.22 0.35 14.09
N ALA A 96 -0.36 1.31 14.42
CA ALA A 96 1.09 1.18 14.22
C ALA A 96 1.64 -0.04 14.99
N GLN A 97 1.25 -0.20 16.25
CA GLN A 97 1.69 -1.31 17.07
C GLN A 97 1.23 -2.66 16.52
N GLU A 98 -0.03 -2.79 16.08
CA GLU A 98 -0.51 -4.06 15.52
C GLU A 98 0.22 -4.44 14.23
N ILE A 99 0.53 -3.47 13.36
CA ILE A 99 1.35 -3.70 12.16
C ILE A 99 2.76 -4.15 12.53
N ILE A 100 3.38 -3.49 13.52
CA ILE A 100 4.73 -3.81 14.00
C ILE A 100 4.78 -5.20 14.64
N ASP A 101 3.84 -5.53 15.52
CA ASP A 101 3.77 -6.82 16.20
C ASP A 101 3.59 -7.96 15.19
N THR A 102 2.75 -7.73 14.17
CA THR A 102 2.52 -8.70 13.10
C THR A 102 3.76 -8.91 12.25
N TYR A 103 4.47 -7.83 11.90
CA TYR A 103 5.75 -7.90 11.20
C TYR A 103 6.83 -8.63 12.02
N GLN A 104 6.93 -8.36 13.32
CA GLN A 104 7.86 -9.08 14.20
C GLN A 104 7.51 -10.57 14.29
N GLY A 105 6.22 -10.90 14.33
CA GLY A 105 5.74 -12.28 14.22
C GLY A 105 6.14 -12.93 12.90
N LEU A 106 6.06 -12.20 11.79
CA LEU A 106 6.44 -12.67 10.46
C LEU A 106 7.95 -12.97 10.41
N VAL A 107 8.79 -12.04 10.85
CA VAL A 107 10.26 -12.22 10.93
C VAL A 107 10.66 -13.35 11.88
N SER A 108 9.92 -13.54 12.98
CA SER A 108 10.20 -14.64 13.91
C SER A 108 9.89 -16.01 13.31
N ARG A 109 8.86 -16.10 12.45
CA ARG A 109 8.50 -17.34 11.74
C ARG A 109 9.53 -17.72 10.67
N THR A 110 10.26 -16.75 10.11
CA THR A 110 11.30 -17.00 9.09
C THR A 110 12.67 -17.37 9.68
N ASN A 111 12.73 -17.74 10.98
CA ASN A 111 13.92 -18.26 11.68
C ASN A 111 15.19 -17.37 11.60
N GLY A 112 15.04 -16.06 11.40
CA GLY A 112 16.20 -15.16 11.33
C GLY A 112 17.17 -15.47 10.18
N ALA A 113 16.72 -16.24 9.16
CA ALA A 113 17.38 -16.23 7.86
C ALA A 113 17.48 -14.76 7.40
N ASN A 114 18.50 -14.41 6.62
CA ASN A 114 18.68 -13.09 5.98
C ASN A 114 17.50 -12.79 5.03
N SER A 115 16.30 -12.69 5.59
CA SER A 115 15.04 -12.58 4.90
C SER A 115 14.89 -11.13 4.55
N SER A 116 15.20 -10.81 3.30
CA SER A 116 14.83 -9.52 2.75
C SER A 116 13.30 -9.48 2.71
N VAL A 117 12.68 -8.71 3.60
CA VAL A 117 11.24 -8.47 3.52
C VAL A 117 10.99 -7.58 2.31
N ARG A 118 10.09 -8.04 1.44
CA ARG A 118 9.61 -7.28 0.29
C ARG A 118 8.20 -6.79 0.60
N MET A 119 7.98 -5.49 0.52
CA MET A 119 6.63 -4.98 0.69
C MET A 119 6.03 -4.66 -0.67
N HIS A 120 4.92 -5.31 -0.95
CA HIS A 120 4.11 -5.09 -2.14
C HIS A 120 2.85 -4.33 -1.74
N SER A 121 2.75 -3.05 -2.08
CA SER A 121 1.44 -2.41 -1.99
C SER A 121 0.65 -2.66 -3.25
N ASN A 122 -0.36 -3.53 -3.16
CA ASN A 122 -1.39 -3.61 -4.19
C ASN A 122 -2.53 -2.66 -3.82
N VAL A 123 -2.59 -1.51 -4.50
CA VAL A 123 -3.64 -0.52 -4.27
C VAL A 123 -4.93 -1.00 -4.93
N VAL A 124 -5.72 -1.79 -4.20
CA VAL A 124 -7.00 -2.32 -4.68
C VAL A 124 -8.09 -1.25 -4.61
N ILE A 125 -8.24 -0.47 -5.68
CA ILE A 125 -9.25 0.58 -5.78
C ILE A 125 -10.65 -0.05 -5.84
N THR A 126 -11.35 -0.02 -4.71
CA THR A 126 -12.75 -0.47 -4.65
C THR A 126 -13.66 0.67 -5.07
N SER A 127 -14.01 0.75 -6.35
CA SER A 127 -15.09 1.61 -6.86
C SER A 127 -16.20 0.72 -7.43
N PRO A 128 -17.50 1.00 -7.20
CA PRO A 128 -18.56 0.24 -7.84
C PRO A 128 -18.56 0.49 -9.35
N GLY A 129 -18.09 -0.48 -10.14
CA GLY A 129 -18.18 -0.46 -11.60
C GLY A 129 -17.03 -1.16 -12.32
N PRO A 130 -17.13 -1.34 -13.65
CA PRO A 130 -16.12 -2.00 -14.48
C PRO A 130 -14.80 -1.20 -14.59
N GLU A 131 -14.75 0.01 -14.03
CA GLU A 131 -13.60 0.92 -14.10
C GLU A 131 -12.59 0.71 -12.96
N ALA A 132 -12.88 -0.18 -11.99
CA ALA A 132 -11.98 -0.49 -10.87
C ALA A 132 -10.58 -0.93 -11.35
N ASP A 133 -10.53 -1.80 -12.37
CA ASP A 133 -9.27 -2.29 -12.95
C ASP A 133 -8.46 -1.17 -13.64
N ARG A 134 -9.13 -0.12 -14.14
CA ARG A 134 -8.49 1.03 -14.80
C ARG A 134 -7.97 2.07 -13.81
N LEU A 135 -8.46 2.01 -12.58
CA LEU A 135 -7.99 2.80 -11.46
C LEU A 135 -6.82 2.10 -10.75
N SER A 136 -6.81 0.77 -10.72
CA SER A 136 -5.72 -0.03 -10.17
C SER A 136 -4.38 0.37 -10.82
N GLU A 137 -3.54 1.04 -10.07
CA GLU A 137 -2.16 1.33 -10.44
C GLU A 137 -1.26 0.28 -9.77
N GLU A 138 -0.63 -0.57 -10.57
CA GLU A 138 0.48 -1.39 -10.10
C GLU A 138 1.67 -0.47 -9.79
N HIS A 139 2.13 -0.49 -8.55
CA HIS A 139 3.30 0.26 -8.13
C HIS A 139 4.46 -0.71 -7.86
N ASP A 140 5.66 -0.31 -8.28
CA ASP A 140 6.86 -1.11 -8.04
C ASP A 140 6.99 -1.44 -6.54
N PRO A 141 7.33 -2.69 -6.19
CA PRO A 141 7.49 -3.08 -4.80
C PRO A 141 8.66 -2.35 -4.15
N TYR A 142 8.47 -1.95 -2.89
CA TYR A 142 9.58 -1.48 -2.08
C TYR A 142 10.40 -2.68 -1.61
N LEU A 143 11.63 -2.76 -2.10
CA LEU A 143 12.58 -3.81 -1.75
C LEU A 143 13.38 -3.43 -0.49
N ASN A 144 13.74 -4.44 0.30
CA ASN A 144 14.70 -4.37 1.41
C ASN A 144 14.28 -3.45 2.57
N ILE A 145 13.02 -3.54 2.99
CA ILE A 145 12.55 -2.83 4.18
C ILE A 145 13.02 -3.58 5.42
N SER A 146 13.84 -2.92 6.24
CA SER A 146 14.36 -3.48 7.49
C SER A 146 13.96 -2.59 8.66
N GLY A 147 13.25 -3.17 9.63
CA GLY A 147 12.90 -2.49 10.88
C GLY A 147 11.45 -2.00 10.94
N SER A 148 10.90 -2.04 12.16
CA SER A 148 9.51 -1.73 12.49
C SER A 148 9.13 -0.28 12.21
N GLU A 149 10.01 0.68 12.52
CA GLU A 149 9.75 2.12 12.29
C GLU A 149 9.67 2.45 10.80
N GLN A 150 10.51 1.81 10.01
CA GLN A 150 10.49 1.99 8.56
C GLN A 150 9.18 1.47 7.99
N LEU A 151 8.69 0.31 8.45
CA LEU A 151 7.47 -0.31 7.94
C LEU A 151 6.26 0.63 8.00
N VAL A 152 6.01 1.28 9.14
CA VAL A 152 4.86 2.20 9.27
C VAL A 152 5.01 3.41 8.33
N GLN A 153 6.24 3.92 8.17
CA GLN A 153 6.52 4.98 7.21
C GLN A 153 6.24 4.52 5.77
N TYR A 154 6.57 3.28 5.44
CA TYR A 154 6.32 2.69 4.13
C TYR A 154 4.84 2.50 3.85
N VAL A 155 4.05 2.03 4.83
CA VAL A 155 2.58 1.95 4.71
C VAL A 155 1.99 3.32 4.35
N LYS A 156 2.47 4.41 4.98
CA LYS A 156 2.06 5.77 4.62
C LYS A 156 2.47 6.17 3.21
N ARG A 157 3.64 5.74 2.73
CA ARG A 157 4.05 5.98 1.34
C ARG A 157 3.08 5.31 0.37
N CYS A 158 2.65 4.09 0.66
CA CYS A 158 1.65 3.39 -0.14
C CYS A 158 0.31 4.13 -0.16
N TRP A 159 -0.15 4.65 0.98
CA TRP A 159 -1.33 5.52 1.02
C TRP A 159 -1.14 6.82 0.25
N ALA A 160 0.07 7.37 0.20
CA ALA A 160 0.38 8.56 -0.59
C ALA A 160 0.40 8.27 -2.11
N LEU A 161 0.64 7.01 -2.54
CA LEU A 161 0.60 6.63 -3.96
C LEU A 161 -0.81 6.75 -4.56
N LEU A 162 -1.85 6.61 -3.75
CA LEU A 162 -3.22 6.93 -4.16
C LEU A 162 -3.39 8.34 -4.70
N TRP A 163 -2.51 9.27 -4.34
CA TRP A 163 -2.65 10.69 -4.64
C TRP A 163 -1.60 11.16 -5.64
N THR A 164 -1.10 10.29 -6.52
CA THR A 164 -0.29 10.72 -7.68
C THR A 164 -1.12 11.62 -8.60
N PRO A 165 -0.49 12.50 -9.40
CA PRO A 165 -1.22 13.33 -10.35
C PRO A 165 -2.05 12.50 -11.33
N ARG A 166 -1.51 11.34 -11.76
CA ARG A 166 -2.19 10.38 -12.64
C ARG A 166 -3.42 9.77 -11.96
N ALA A 167 -3.29 9.30 -10.72
CA ALA A 167 -4.42 8.73 -10.00
C ALA A 167 -5.54 9.76 -9.76
N ILE A 168 -5.20 11.01 -9.45
CA ILE A 168 -6.19 12.10 -9.33
C ILE A 168 -6.87 12.35 -10.69
N TYR A 169 -6.10 12.51 -11.75
CA TYR A 169 -6.61 12.72 -13.11
C TYR A 169 -7.56 11.59 -13.54
N CYS A 170 -7.15 10.33 -13.42
CA CYS A 170 -7.98 9.19 -13.79
C CYS A 170 -9.30 9.17 -13.01
N ARG A 171 -9.28 9.49 -11.71
CA ARG A 171 -10.50 9.55 -10.91
C ARG A 171 -11.45 10.65 -11.35
N GLU A 172 -10.94 11.84 -11.68
CA GLU A 172 -11.77 12.92 -12.22
C GLU A 172 -12.39 12.53 -13.56
N GLN A 173 -11.60 11.94 -14.48
CA GLN A 173 -12.10 11.49 -15.79
C GLN A 173 -13.19 10.42 -15.69
N LEU A 174 -13.09 9.57 -14.66
CA LEU A 174 -14.06 8.50 -14.40
C LEU A 174 -15.22 8.94 -13.50
N GLY A 175 -15.26 10.21 -13.07
CA GLY A 175 -16.29 10.72 -12.16
C GLY A 175 -16.32 10.01 -10.81
N CYS A 176 -15.22 9.38 -10.40
CA CYS A 176 -15.12 8.62 -9.16
C CYS A 176 -14.80 9.56 -7.99
N HIS A 177 -15.55 9.45 -6.90
CA HIS A 177 -15.24 10.21 -5.70
C HIS A 177 -13.86 9.81 -5.17
N HIS A 178 -13.00 10.80 -4.97
CA HIS A 178 -11.63 10.58 -4.55
C HIS A 178 -11.45 9.85 -3.21
N LEU A 179 -12.48 9.88 -2.36
CA LEU A 179 -12.47 9.28 -1.04
C LEU A 179 -13.08 7.87 -1.02
N ASP A 180 -13.68 7.42 -2.12
CA ASP A 180 -14.24 6.07 -2.22
C ASP A 180 -13.15 5.04 -2.56
N VAL A 181 -11.93 5.51 -2.85
CA VAL A 181 -10.78 4.67 -3.14
C VAL A 181 -10.07 4.25 -1.87
N LEU A 182 -9.97 2.94 -1.68
CA LEU A 182 -9.28 2.32 -0.56
C LEU A 182 -8.04 1.55 -1.05
N PRO A 183 -6.91 1.59 -0.34
CA PRO A 183 -5.75 0.77 -0.67
C PRO A 183 -5.74 -0.52 0.15
N THR A 184 -5.25 -1.61 -0.43
CA THR A 184 -4.71 -2.73 0.33
C THR A 184 -3.19 -2.56 0.39
N VAL A 185 -2.54 -2.96 1.48
CA VAL A 185 -1.07 -2.95 1.55
C VAL A 185 -0.63 -4.32 2.02
N THR A 186 0.19 -5.00 1.22
CA THR A 186 0.65 -6.36 1.51
C THR A 186 2.13 -6.34 1.89
N VAL A 187 2.48 -7.11 2.91
CA VAL A 187 3.84 -7.25 3.44
C VAL A 187 4.21 -8.71 3.32
N GLU A 188 5.26 -9.01 2.55
CA GLU A 188 5.66 -10.38 2.25
C GLU A 188 7.15 -10.59 2.53
N THR A 189 7.50 -11.75 3.07
CA THR A 189 8.88 -12.18 3.12
C THR A 189 9.17 -13.07 1.94
N ILE A 190 10.27 -12.77 1.25
CA ILE A 190 10.88 -13.73 0.32
C ILE A 190 12.01 -14.38 1.08
N ILE A 191 11.87 -15.69 1.31
CA ILE A 191 12.96 -16.53 1.80
C ILE A 191 13.69 -17.01 0.54
N ALA A 192 14.96 -16.63 0.40
CA ALA A 192 15.84 -17.07 -0.68
C ALA A 192 16.84 -18.11 -0.16
#